data_AF-A0A8H5HED3-F1
#
_entry.id   AF-A0A8H5HED3-F1
#
_cell.length_a   1.000
_cell.length_b   1.000
_cell.length_c   1.000
_cell.angle_alpha   90.00
_cell.angle_beta   90.00
_cell.angle_gamma   90.00
#
_symmetry.space_group_name_H-M   'P 1'
#
loop_
_entity.id
_entity.type
_entity.pdbx_description
1 polymer ?
#
loop_
_entity_poly.entity_id
_entity_poly.type
_entity_poly.pdbx_seq_one_letter_code
_entity_poly.pdbx_strand_id
1 'polypeptide(L)'
;MSNVDSLQKLTQNAISALDVLTQKLGVHDDEPMLERLRQGELPLPQSFMADINSFRRDGALRLVEFDQSIIEVEEAVQRMKKARNGFDGSLNVANSLFAPVRRLSEDVLIQIFSIYIEDQGEYSCNLTTTYISRTRTARARVKRHIRSATLHLSRVCSVWRRIVFSRPSFWSTLQLNMGGLVHESTRRAGGFLSIVSEHLSRSIPVR
;
A
#
# COMPACT_ATOMS: atom_id res chain seq x y z
N MET A 1 -21.37 -2.21 -22.67
CA MET A 1 -20.37 -1.15 -22.90
C MET A 1 -19.06 -1.63 -22.32
N SER A 2 -18.02 -1.77 -23.14
CA SER A 2 -16.77 -2.40 -22.71
C SER A 2 -15.96 -1.43 -21.84
N ASN A 3 -15.17 -1.96 -20.89
CA ASN A 3 -14.31 -1.14 -20.03
C ASN A 3 -13.25 -0.35 -20.84
N VAL A 4 -12.94 -0.84 -22.05
CA VAL A 4 -12.05 -0.20 -23.03
C VAL A 4 -12.69 1.09 -23.59
N ASP A 5 -13.99 1.06 -23.89
CA ASP A 5 -14.74 2.24 -24.36
C ASP A 5 -14.77 3.35 -23.29
N SER A 6 -14.84 2.96 -22.02
CA SER A 6 -14.83 3.90 -20.89
C SER A 6 -13.46 4.53 -20.67
N LEU A 7 -12.38 3.76 -20.85
CA LEU A 7 -11.02 4.29 -20.75
C LEU A 7 -10.73 5.25 -21.90
N GLN A 8 -11.05 4.85 -23.13
CA GLN A 8 -10.86 5.67 -24.34
C GLN A 8 -11.60 6.99 -24.25
N LYS A 9 -12.83 6.99 -23.74
CA LYS A 9 -13.62 8.20 -23.50
C LYS A 9 -12.98 9.10 -22.45
N LEU A 10 -12.36 8.52 -21.41
CA LEU A 10 -11.67 9.25 -20.36
C LEU A 10 -10.36 9.88 -20.87
N THR A 11 -9.58 9.16 -21.69
CA THR A 11 -8.37 9.71 -22.33
C THR A 11 -8.72 10.81 -23.32
N GLN A 12 -9.76 10.63 -24.14
CA GLN A 12 -10.19 11.65 -25.08
C GLN A 12 -10.65 12.93 -24.37
N ASN A 13 -11.40 12.80 -23.27
CA ASN A 13 -11.80 13.94 -22.45
C ASN A 13 -10.60 14.64 -21.81
N ALA A 14 -9.59 13.88 -21.34
CA ALA A 14 -8.38 14.46 -20.76
C ALA A 14 -7.55 15.22 -21.79
N ILE A 15 -7.40 14.67 -23.01
CA ILE A 15 -6.68 15.33 -24.12
C ILE A 15 -7.41 16.61 -24.53
N SER A 16 -8.73 16.56 -24.70
CA SER A 16 -9.51 17.75 -25.04
C SER A 16 -9.48 18.83 -23.94
N ALA A 17 -9.47 18.45 -22.66
CA ALA A 17 -9.28 19.39 -21.57
C ALA A 17 -7.88 20.03 -21.58
N LEU A 18 -6.84 19.25 -21.91
CA LEU A 18 -5.47 19.75 -22.03
C LEU A 18 -5.31 20.73 -23.20
N ASP A 19 -5.94 20.47 -24.33
CA ASP A 19 -5.94 21.36 -25.50
C ASP A 19 -6.63 22.69 -25.17
N VAL A 20 -7.76 22.65 -24.47
CA VAL A 20 -8.47 23.85 -24.01
C VAL A 20 -7.60 24.65 -23.03
N LEU A 21 -6.89 23.97 -22.12
CA LEU A 21 -5.96 24.64 -21.19
C LEU A 21 -4.77 25.25 -21.94
N THR A 22 -4.25 24.57 -22.94
CA THR A 22 -3.11 25.04 -23.74
C THR A 22 -3.50 26.24 -24.61
N GLN A 23 -4.73 26.28 -25.11
CA GLN A 23 -5.29 27.47 -25.78
C GLN A 23 -5.50 28.64 -24.81
N LYS A 24 -5.88 28.38 -23.55
CA LYS A 24 -6.05 29.40 -22.51
C LYS A 24 -4.73 29.92 -21.92
N LEU A 25 -3.66 29.15 -22.04
CA LEU A 25 -2.28 29.49 -21.64
C LEU A 25 -1.61 30.50 -22.59
N GLY A 26 -2.38 31.23 -23.43
CA GLY A 26 -1.88 32.27 -24.33
C GLY A 26 -0.77 33.07 -23.67
N VAL A 27 0.41 33.04 -24.30
CA VAL A 27 1.67 33.59 -23.77
C VAL A 27 1.40 35.01 -23.29
N HIS A 28 1.49 35.20 -21.99
CA HIS A 28 1.32 36.52 -21.40
C HIS A 28 2.60 37.30 -21.70
N ASP A 29 2.47 38.34 -22.53
CA ASP A 29 3.59 39.22 -22.84
C ASP A 29 3.78 40.20 -21.68
N ASP A 30 4.76 39.91 -20.82
CA ASP A 30 5.12 40.75 -19.68
C ASP A 30 6.06 41.90 -20.09
N GLU A 31 6.53 41.90 -21.34
CA GLU A 31 7.45 42.91 -21.89
C GLU A 31 6.94 44.35 -21.71
N PRO A 32 5.64 44.69 -21.86
CA PRO A 32 5.16 46.04 -21.65
C PRO A 32 5.24 46.50 -20.19
N MET A 33 5.09 45.59 -19.21
CA MET A 33 5.26 45.93 -17.80
C MET A 33 6.73 46.02 -17.41
N LEU A 34 7.55 45.10 -17.93
CA LEU A 34 9.00 45.10 -17.71
C LEU A 34 9.65 46.35 -18.28
N GLU A 35 9.23 46.79 -19.47
CA GLU A 35 9.77 47.99 -20.11
C GLU A 35 9.43 49.25 -19.30
N ARG A 36 8.23 49.32 -18.73
CA ARG A 36 7.85 50.45 -17.85
C ARG A 36 8.63 50.49 -16.54
N LEU A 37 8.94 49.32 -15.97
CA LEU A 37 9.85 49.21 -14.81
C LEU A 37 11.27 49.67 -15.17
N ARG A 38 11.76 49.31 -16.36
CA ARG A 38 13.08 49.76 -16.85
C ARG A 38 13.15 51.28 -17.06
N GLN A 39 12.05 51.91 -17.46
CA GLN A 39 11.97 53.36 -17.66
C GLN A 39 11.73 54.17 -16.37
N GLY A 40 11.48 53.51 -15.23
CA GLY A 40 11.30 54.19 -13.95
C GLY A 40 10.03 55.04 -13.86
N GLU A 41 8.99 54.71 -14.63
CA GLU A 41 7.70 55.42 -14.57
C GLU A 41 7.09 55.36 -13.17
N LEU A 42 6.96 56.52 -12.51
CA LEU A 42 6.28 56.65 -11.22
C LEU A 42 4.75 56.68 -11.43
N PRO A 43 3.94 56.00 -10.61
CA PRO A 43 2.48 55.97 -10.74
C PRO A 43 1.86 57.32 -10.35
N LEU A 44 1.89 58.29 -11.25
CA LEU A 44 1.42 59.66 -10.99
C LEU A 44 0.01 59.95 -11.55
N PRO A 45 -0.42 59.36 -12.70
CA PRO A 45 -1.81 59.53 -13.17
C PRO A 45 -2.82 58.58 -12.51
N GLN A 46 -4.03 59.08 -12.19
CA GLN A 46 -5.14 58.23 -11.73
C GLN A 46 -5.55 57.15 -12.74
N SER A 47 -5.41 57.41 -14.04
CA SER A 47 -5.64 56.44 -15.11
C SER A 47 -4.63 55.29 -15.08
N PHE A 48 -3.35 55.58 -14.82
CA PHE A 48 -2.28 54.59 -14.68
C PHE A 48 -2.54 53.63 -13.52
N MET A 49 -3.00 54.16 -12.38
CA MET A 49 -3.39 53.37 -11.22
C MET A 49 -4.63 52.50 -11.50
N ALA A 50 -5.57 52.98 -12.31
CA ALA A 50 -6.75 52.20 -12.71
C ALA A 50 -6.36 51.00 -13.60
N ASP A 51 -5.46 51.20 -14.56
CA ASP A 51 -4.98 50.15 -15.47
C ASP A 51 -4.21 49.05 -14.72
N ILE A 52 -3.29 49.42 -13.81
CA ILE A 52 -2.55 48.46 -12.99
C ILE A 52 -3.49 47.69 -12.05
N ASN A 53 -4.48 48.37 -11.47
CA ASN A 53 -5.46 47.69 -10.61
C ASN A 53 -6.39 46.77 -11.40
N SER A 54 -6.71 47.11 -12.64
CA SER A 54 -7.48 46.26 -13.56
C SER A 54 -6.67 45.00 -13.91
N PHE A 55 -5.43 45.19 -14.35
CA PHE A 55 -4.49 44.10 -14.64
C PHE A 55 -4.27 43.17 -13.45
N ARG A 56 -4.03 43.74 -12.26
CA ARG A 56 -3.81 42.95 -11.04
C ARG A 56 -5.05 42.15 -10.66
N ARG A 57 -6.26 42.70 -10.85
CA ARG A 57 -7.52 41.99 -10.59
C ARG A 57 -7.75 40.88 -11.60
N ASP A 58 -7.54 41.15 -12.88
CA ASP A 58 -7.65 40.16 -13.95
C ASP A 58 -6.65 39.01 -13.78
N GLY A 59 -5.37 39.34 -13.54
CA GLY A 59 -4.32 38.36 -13.27
C GLY A 59 -4.61 37.51 -12.03
N ALA A 60 -5.12 38.10 -10.95
CA ALA A 60 -5.51 37.35 -9.76
C ALA A 60 -6.69 36.39 -10.04
N LEU A 61 -7.68 36.80 -10.83
CA LEU A 61 -8.79 35.93 -11.23
C LEU A 61 -8.31 34.76 -12.10
N ARG A 62 -7.45 35.03 -13.09
CA ARG A 62 -6.87 34.00 -13.96
C ARG A 62 -5.99 33.02 -13.19
N LEU A 63 -5.25 33.49 -12.19
CA LEU A 63 -4.44 32.61 -11.33
C LEU A 63 -5.33 31.61 -10.59
N VAL A 64 -6.45 32.07 -10.03
CA VAL A 64 -7.43 31.20 -9.36
C VAL A 64 -8.05 30.19 -10.34
N GLU A 65 -8.35 30.60 -11.58
CA GLU A 65 -8.83 29.68 -12.61
C GLU A 65 -7.80 28.62 -12.99
N PHE A 66 -6.51 28.99 -13.05
CA PHE A 66 -5.42 28.03 -13.29
C PHE A 66 -5.25 27.07 -12.12
N ASP A 67 -5.24 27.56 -10.87
CA ASP A 67 -5.15 26.72 -9.69
C ASP A 67 -6.30 25.70 -9.64
N GLN A 68 -7.52 26.13 -9.94
CA GLN A 68 -8.68 25.25 -10.03
C GLN A 68 -8.52 24.19 -11.13
N SER A 69 -8.03 24.60 -12.30
CA SER A 69 -7.79 23.68 -13.43
C SER A 69 -6.70 22.66 -13.11
N ILE A 70 -5.64 23.06 -12.40
CA ILE A 70 -4.57 22.17 -11.94
C ILE A 70 -5.16 21.10 -11.01
N ILE A 71 -5.97 21.49 -10.03
CA ILE A 71 -6.62 20.57 -9.09
C ILE A 71 -7.45 19.53 -9.86
N GLU A 72 -8.27 19.96 -10.83
CA GLU A 72 -9.12 19.07 -11.62
C GLU A 72 -8.32 18.04 -12.43
N VAL A 73 -7.22 18.47 -13.05
CA VAL A 73 -6.32 17.58 -13.81
C VAL A 73 -5.62 16.60 -12.87
N GLU A 74 -5.12 17.05 -11.74
CA GLU A 74 -4.47 16.20 -10.75
C GLU A 74 -5.42 15.12 -10.22
N GLU A 75 -6.66 15.49 -9.89
CA GLU A 75 -7.70 14.54 -9.47
C GLU A 75 -8.01 13.51 -10.56
N ALA A 76 -8.10 13.93 -11.82
CA ALA A 76 -8.31 13.02 -12.95
C ALA A 76 -7.15 12.02 -13.09
N VAL A 77 -5.90 12.48 -12.99
CA VAL A 77 -4.71 11.62 -13.01
C VAL A 77 -4.71 10.63 -11.85
N GLN A 78 -5.08 11.07 -10.64
CA GLN A 78 -5.17 10.17 -9.48
C GLN A 78 -6.24 9.09 -9.67
N ARG A 79 -7.39 9.44 -10.23
CA ARG A 79 -8.43 8.45 -10.57
C ARG A 79 -7.92 7.43 -11.60
N MET A 80 -7.21 7.87 -12.64
CA MET A 80 -6.60 6.98 -13.63
C MET A 80 -5.56 6.05 -13.00
N LYS A 81 -4.69 6.57 -12.13
CA LYS A 81 -3.69 5.76 -11.40
C LYS A 81 -4.37 4.70 -10.54
N LYS A 82 -5.44 5.06 -9.81
CA LYS A 82 -6.23 4.11 -9.01
C LYS A 82 -6.86 3.02 -9.88
N ALA A 83 -7.45 3.38 -11.02
CA ALA A 83 -8.03 2.43 -11.97
C ALA A 83 -6.98 1.47 -12.53
N ARG A 84 -5.82 1.99 -12.97
CA ARG A 84 -4.67 1.19 -13.44
C ARG A 84 -4.22 0.21 -12.36
N ASN A 85 -4.02 0.65 -11.13
CA ASN A 85 -3.55 -0.20 -10.05
C ASN A 85 -4.57 -1.29 -9.69
N GLY A 86 -5.87 -0.98 -9.74
CA GLY A 86 -6.93 -1.99 -9.57
C GLY A 86 -6.93 -3.04 -10.67
N PHE A 87 -6.70 -2.62 -11.93
CA PHE A 87 -6.59 -3.53 -13.06
C PHE A 87 -5.32 -4.38 -13.00
N ASP A 88 -4.17 -3.78 -12.67
CA ASP A 88 -2.91 -4.49 -12.44
C ASP A 88 -3.05 -5.56 -11.34
N GLY A 89 -3.70 -5.21 -10.22
CA GLY A 89 -4.04 -6.17 -9.18
C GLY A 89 -4.90 -7.33 -9.70
N SER A 90 -5.88 -7.04 -10.55
CA SER A 90 -6.75 -8.06 -11.18
C SER A 90 -5.97 -8.96 -12.12
N LEU A 91 -5.07 -8.40 -12.94
CA LEU A 91 -4.16 -9.17 -13.80
C LEU A 91 -3.22 -10.05 -12.98
N ASN A 92 -2.66 -9.53 -11.88
CA ASN A 92 -1.80 -10.31 -11.00
C ASN A 92 -2.54 -11.49 -10.36
N VAL A 93 -3.80 -11.33 -9.98
CA VAL A 93 -4.65 -12.43 -9.51
C VAL A 93 -4.89 -13.45 -10.63
N ALA A 94 -5.21 -13.01 -11.84
CA ALA A 94 -5.39 -13.90 -12.99
C ALA A 94 -4.09 -14.66 -13.33
N ASN A 95 -2.96 -13.97 -13.37
CA ASN A 95 -1.63 -14.54 -13.58
C ASN A 95 -1.27 -15.55 -12.48
N SER A 96 -1.69 -15.30 -11.24
CA SER A 96 -1.50 -16.23 -10.12
C SER A 96 -2.22 -17.56 -10.33
N LEU A 97 -3.27 -17.64 -11.17
CA LEU A 97 -3.91 -18.89 -11.55
C LEU A 97 -3.02 -19.73 -12.47
N PHE A 98 -2.16 -19.09 -13.26
CA PHE A 98 -1.19 -19.74 -14.14
C PHE A 98 0.15 -20.02 -13.45
N ALA A 99 0.29 -19.68 -12.17
CA ALA A 99 1.50 -19.93 -11.41
C ALA A 99 1.90 -21.42 -11.52
N PRO A 100 3.14 -21.74 -11.92
CA PRO A 100 3.58 -23.12 -12.16
C PRO A 100 3.31 -24.05 -10.99
N VAL A 101 3.37 -23.49 -9.79
CA VAL A 101 3.12 -24.15 -8.51
C VAL A 101 1.74 -24.81 -8.39
N ARG A 102 0.76 -24.34 -9.16
CA ARG A 102 -0.60 -24.94 -9.20
C ARG A 102 -0.68 -26.14 -10.15
N ARG A 103 0.32 -26.34 -11.01
CA ARG A 103 0.40 -27.44 -11.98
C ARG A 103 1.26 -28.60 -11.50
N LEU A 104 1.91 -28.46 -10.35
CA LEU A 104 2.74 -29.49 -9.75
C LEU A 104 1.86 -30.59 -9.13
N SER A 105 2.32 -31.84 -9.22
CA SER A 105 1.68 -32.96 -8.51
C SER A 105 1.80 -32.76 -7.00
N GLU A 106 0.91 -33.42 -6.27
CA GLU A 106 0.91 -33.38 -4.80
C GLU A 106 2.26 -33.82 -4.22
N ASP A 107 2.88 -34.87 -4.78
CA ASP A 107 4.18 -35.37 -4.32
C ASP A 107 5.32 -34.36 -4.48
N VAL A 108 5.34 -33.63 -5.60
CA VAL A 108 6.34 -32.58 -5.84
C VAL A 108 6.12 -31.42 -4.86
N LEU A 109 4.86 -31.04 -4.61
CA LEU A 109 4.52 -30.02 -3.62
C LEU A 109 4.93 -30.43 -2.20
N ILE A 110 4.74 -31.70 -1.84
CA ILE A 110 5.16 -32.25 -0.56
C ILE A 110 6.68 -32.15 -0.41
N GLN A 111 7.45 -32.54 -1.42
CA GLN A 111 8.91 -32.43 -1.37
C GLN A 111 9.37 -30.97 -1.24
N ILE A 112 8.78 -30.06 -2.01
CA ILE A 112 9.06 -28.62 -1.90
C ILE A 112 8.74 -28.12 -0.49
N PHE A 113 7.64 -28.57 0.12
CA PHE A 113 7.28 -28.17 1.48
C PHE A 113 8.26 -28.71 2.51
N SER A 114 8.68 -29.98 2.41
CA SER A 114 9.68 -30.54 3.30
C SER A 114 10.98 -29.73 3.25
N ILE A 115 11.50 -29.47 2.05
CA ILE A 115 12.72 -28.67 1.85
C ILE A 115 12.54 -27.26 2.43
N TYR A 116 11.42 -26.60 2.14
CA TYR A 116 11.15 -25.26 2.63
C TYR A 116 11.01 -25.20 4.16
N ILE A 117 10.38 -26.19 4.78
CA ILE A 117 10.21 -26.27 6.23
C ILE A 117 11.56 -26.53 6.91
N GLU A 118 12.40 -27.38 6.32
CA GLU A 118 13.75 -27.69 6.81
C GLU A 118 14.69 -26.47 6.70
N ASP A 119 14.71 -25.78 5.55
CA ASP A 119 15.54 -24.60 5.29
C ASP A 119 15.20 -23.40 6.20
N GLN A 120 13.90 -23.21 6.50
CA GLN A 120 13.44 -22.16 7.42
C GLN A 120 13.85 -22.42 8.89
N GLY A 121 14.32 -23.63 9.21
CA GLY A 121 14.91 -23.95 10.50
C GLY A 121 16.34 -23.40 10.69
N GLU A 122 17.04 -23.12 9.58
CA GLU A 122 18.47 -22.77 9.57
C GLU A 122 18.74 -21.32 9.18
N TYR A 123 17.94 -20.74 8.27
CA TYR A 123 18.05 -19.35 7.86
C TYR A 123 16.84 -18.53 8.33
N SER A 124 17.05 -17.71 9.36
CA SER A 124 16.09 -16.71 9.85
C SER A 124 15.78 -15.67 8.77
N CYS A 125 14.92 -16.01 7.81
CA CYS A 125 14.41 -15.04 6.84
C CYS A 125 13.24 -14.25 7.43
N ASN A 126 13.11 -12.99 7.02
CA ASN A 126 12.30 -11.94 7.64
C ASN A 126 10.77 -12.10 7.48
N LEU A 127 10.26 -13.28 7.11
CA LEU A 127 8.83 -13.56 6.96
C LEU A 127 8.15 -13.78 8.32
N THR A 128 8.16 -12.73 9.12
CA THR A 128 7.51 -12.74 10.41
C THR A 128 6.04 -12.38 10.22
N THR A 129 5.16 -13.38 10.24
CA THR A 129 3.73 -13.10 10.45
C THR A 129 3.56 -12.67 11.90
N THR A 130 3.51 -11.35 12.14
CA THR A 130 3.20 -10.81 13.47
C THR A 130 1.75 -11.10 13.80
N TYR A 131 1.51 -12.03 14.73
CA TYR A 131 0.19 -12.21 15.32
C TYR A 131 0.10 -11.32 16.57
N ILE A 132 -0.55 -10.16 16.44
CA ILE A 132 -0.77 -9.26 17.57
C ILE A 132 -1.90 -9.84 18.42
N SER A 133 -1.54 -10.63 19.43
CA SER A 133 -2.51 -11.11 20.41
C SER A 133 -2.82 -9.99 21.41
N ARG A 134 -4.06 -9.47 21.39
CA ARG A 134 -4.57 -8.49 22.36
C ARG A 134 -4.83 -9.20 23.69
N THR A 135 -3.85 -9.24 24.58
CA THR A 135 -4.12 -9.63 25.98
C THR A 135 -4.82 -8.48 26.70
N ARG A 136 -5.88 -8.78 27.47
CA ARG A 136 -6.75 -7.82 28.19
C ARG A 136 -6.03 -6.98 29.27
N THR A 137 -4.74 -7.17 29.51
CA THR A 137 -3.96 -6.39 30.47
C THR A 137 -3.21 -5.27 29.75
N ALA A 138 -3.67 -4.04 29.98
CA ALA A 138 -3.32 -2.82 29.27
C ALA A 138 -1.86 -2.32 29.47
N ARG A 139 -0.85 -3.18 29.69
CA ARG A 139 0.51 -2.71 30.00
C ARG A 139 1.68 -3.27 29.22
N ALA A 140 1.51 -4.23 28.32
CA ALA A 140 2.61 -4.60 27.41
C ALA A 140 2.06 -5.08 26.07
N ARG A 141 2.30 -4.31 25.00
CA ARG A 141 2.16 -4.80 23.61
C ARG A 141 3.30 -5.77 23.33
N VAL A 142 3.27 -6.97 23.91
CA VAL A 142 4.25 -8.01 23.59
C VAL A 142 3.96 -8.46 22.15
N LYS A 143 4.79 -8.02 21.20
CA LYS A 143 4.75 -8.52 19.83
C LYS A 143 5.22 -9.98 19.85
N ARG A 144 4.27 -10.90 19.79
CA ARG A 144 4.53 -12.33 19.66
C ARG A 144 4.66 -12.66 18.18
N HIS A 145 5.74 -13.34 17.82
CA HIS A 145 6.04 -13.68 16.44
C HIS A 145 5.94 -15.19 16.30
N ILE A 146 4.83 -15.65 15.70
CA ILE A 146 4.67 -17.06 15.34
C ILE A 146 5.39 -17.21 14.00
N ARG A 147 6.55 -17.90 14.00
CA ARG A 147 7.28 -18.24 12.79
C ARG A 147 6.94 -19.66 12.42
N SER A 148 6.16 -19.81 11.36
CA SER A 148 5.80 -21.14 10.86
C SER A 148 5.78 -21.10 9.35
N ALA A 149 6.78 -21.74 8.75
CA ALA A 149 6.84 -22.04 7.34
C ALA A 149 5.53 -22.71 6.89
N THR A 150 5.04 -23.66 7.68
CA THR A 150 3.78 -24.38 7.49
C THR A 150 2.56 -23.46 7.42
N LEU A 151 2.43 -22.51 8.35
CA LEU A 151 1.35 -21.51 8.30
C LEU A 151 1.50 -20.58 7.09
N HIS A 152 2.72 -20.21 6.72
CA HIS A 152 2.98 -19.39 5.56
C HIS A 152 2.55 -20.10 4.26
N LEU A 153 2.96 -21.35 4.07
CA LEU A 153 2.55 -22.18 2.94
C LEU A 153 1.01 -22.37 2.89
N SER A 154 0.36 -22.59 4.03
CA SER A 154 -1.10 -22.80 4.09
C SER A 154 -1.95 -21.59 3.62
N ARG A 155 -1.35 -20.40 3.49
CA ARG A 155 -2.01 -19.19 3.02
C ARG A 155 -2.06 -19.06 1.50
N VAL A 156 -1.20 -19.77 0.77
CA VAL A 156 -1.04 -19.61 -0.68
C VAL A 156 -2.30 -20.04 -1.44
N CYS A 157 -2.82 -21.25 -1.17
CA CYS A 157 -4.08 -21.72 -1.76
C CYS A 157 -4.70 -22.87 -0.93
N SER A 158 -5.93 -23.27 -1.29
CA SER A 158 -6.65 -24.37 -0.62
C SER A 158 -5.96 -25.74 -0.79
N VAL A 159 -5.31 -25.99 -1.92
CA VAL A 159 -4.56 -27.24 -2.17
C VAL A 159 -3.36 -27.34 -1.23
N TRP A 160 -2.57 -26.27 -1.12
CA TRP A 160 -1.42 -26.19 -0.23
C TRP A 160 -1.85 -26.38 1.22
N ARG A 161 -2.95 -25.74 1.60
CA ARG A 161 -3.58 -25.90 2.91
C ARG A 161 -3.98 -27.36 3.18
N ARG A 162 -4.64 -28.02 2.22
CA ARG A 162 -5.03 -29.44 2.34
C ARG A 162 -3.82 -30.34 2.57
N ILE A 163 -2.78 -30.19 1.74
CA ILE A 163 -1.53 -30.97 1.85
C ILE A 163 -0.92 -30.77 3.25
N VAL A 164 -0.79 -29.52 3.66
CA VAL A 164 -0.25 -29.15 4.96
C VAL A 164 -1.06 -29.77 6.11
N PHE A 165 -2.40 -29.68 6.10
CA PHE A 165 -3.23 -30.26 7.17
C PHE A 165 -3.30 -31.78 7.15
N SER A 166 -3.11 -32.42 6.00
CA SER A 166 -3.12 -33.88 5.88
C SER A 166 -1.86 -34.56 6.44
N ARG A 167 -0.79 -33.79 6.69
CA ARG A 167 0.52 -34.31 7.11
C ARG A 167 0.93 -33.73 8.47
N PRO A 168 0.68 -34.46 9.57
CA PRO A 168 1.06 -34.02 10.92
C PRO A 168 2.55 -33.66 11.07
N SER A 169 3.44 -34.31 10.31
CA SER A 169 4.89 -34.04 10.32
C SER A 169 5.25 -32.60 9.90
N PHE A 170 4.40 -31.92 9.13
CA PHE A 170 4.61 -30.52 8.77
C PHE A 170 4.24 -29.56 9.90
N TRP A 171 3.43 -29.99 10.87
CA TRP A 171 3.02 -29.18 12.02
C TRP A 171 3.93 -29.35 13.23
N SER A 172 4.65 -30.46 13.33
CA SER A 172 5.61 -30.71 14.41
C SER A 172 6.80 -29.76 14.40
N THR A 173 7.02 -28.99 13.34
CA THR A 173 8.13 -28.04 13.17
C THR A 173 7.76 -26.59 13.50
N LEU A 174 6.59 -26.34 14.11
CA LEU A 174 6.14 -24.99 14.43
C LEU A 174 7.02 -24.37 15.52
N GLN A 175 7.75 -23.31 15.17
CA GLN A 175 8.62 -22.58 16.10
C GLN A 175 7.92 -21.33 16.66
N LEU A 176 7.79 -21.27 17.99
CA LEU A 176 7.27 -20.10 18.67
C LEU A 176 8.43 -19.23 19.15
N ASN A 177 8.70 -18.13 18.44
CA ASN A 177 9.66 -17.15 18.93
C ASN A 177 8.98 -16.23 19.96
N MET A 178 9.26 -16.52 21.23
CA MET A 178 8.79 -15.73 22.38
C MET A 178 9.83 -14.71 22.86
N GLY A 179 10.81 -14.34 22.02
CA GLY A 179 11.92 -13.42 22.37
C GLY A 179 11.48 -12.06 22.92
N GLY A 180 10.21 -11.67 22.74
CA GLY A 180 9.63 -10.50 23.41
C GLY A 180 9.36 -10.66 24.92
N LEU A 181 9.58 -11.85 25.51
CA LEU A 181 9.47 -12.09 26.96
C LEU A 181 10.83 -12.01 27.68
N VAL A 182 11.94 -12.17 26.96
CA VAL A 182 13.28 -12.31 27.58
C VAL A 182 13.80 -10.97 28.11
N HIS A 183 13.33 -9.83 27.59
CA HIS A 183 13.83 -8.53 28.02
C HIS A 183 13.30 -8.08 29.40
N GLU A 184 12.39 -8.82 30.02
CA GLU A 184 11.80 -8.44 31.32
C GLU A 184 11.78 -9.56 32.37
N SER A 185 12.17 -10.80 31.98
CA SER A 185 12.12 -11.96 32.88
C SER A 185 13.44 -12.37 33.52
N THR A 186 14.53 -11.58 33.39
CA THR A 186 15.80 -11.85 34.09
C THR A 186 15.73 -11.71 35.62
N ARG A 187 14.53 -11.67 36.21
CA ARG A 187 14.33 -11.75 37.67
C ARG A 187 13.44 -12.90 38.17
N ARG A 188 12.78 -13.67 37.29
CA ARG A 188 12.06 -14.89 37.69
C ARG A 188 12.09 -15.94 36.58
N ALA A 189 12.95 -16.93 36.75
CA ALA A 189 12.84 -18.20 36.04
C ALA A 189 11.45 -18.80 36.35
N GLY A 190 10.52 -18.74 35.39
CA GLY A 190 9.17 -19.27 35.59
C GLY A 190 8.10 -18.79 34.61
N GLY A 191 8.33 -17.71 33.84
CA GLY A 191 7.29 -17.12 32.99
C GLY A 191 6.75 -18.02 31.86
N PHE A 192 7.61 -18.80 31.22
CA PHE A 192 7.18 -19.67 30.11
C PHE A 192 6.30 -20.83 30.60
N LEU A 193 6.77 -21.57 31.60
CA LEU A 193 6.03 -22.70 32.16
C LEU A 193 4.73 -22.26 32.81
N SER A 194 4.66 -21.06 33.41
CA SER A 194 3.41 -20.57 33.98
C SER A 194 2.34 -20.28 32.91
N ILE A 195 2.73 -19.72 31.75
CA ILE A 195 1.79 -19.38 30.68
C ILE A 195 1.29 -20.64 29.97
N VAL A 196 2.20 -21.58 29.68
CA VAL A 196 1.83 -22.87 29.08
C VAL A 196 0.95 -23.68 30.06
N SER A 197 1.32 -23.72 31.34
CA SER A 197 0.51 -24.35 32.39
C SER A 197 -0.88 -23.73 32.50
N GLU A 198 -0.99 -22.40 32.46
CA GLU A 198 -2.28 -21.70 32.49
C GLU A 198 -3.16 -22.05 31.29
N HIS A 199 -2.59 -22.11 30.08
CA HIS A 199 -3.35 -22.43 28.86
C HIS A 199 -3.74 -23.91 28.78
N LEU A 200 -2.85 -24.81 29.23
CA LEU A 200 -3.18 -26.23 29.34
C LEU A 200 -4.26 -26.47 30.39
N SER A 201 -4.20 -25.78 31.54
CA SER A 201 -5.20 -25.87 32.61
C SER A 201 -6.59 -25.40 32.14
N ARG A 202 -6.65 -24.40 31.26
CA ARG A 202 -7.90 -23.93 30.63
C ARG A 202 -8.45 -24.88 29.55
N SER A 203 -7.63 -25.81 29.08
CA SER A 203 -7.98 -26.76 28.02
C SER A 203 -8.38 -28.14 28.58
N ILE A 204 -8.28 -28.35 29.89
CA ILE A 204 -8.81 -29.54 30.56
C ILE A 204 -10.34 -29.39 30.58
N PRO A 205 -11.11 -30.33 29.98
CA PRO A 205 -12.56 -30.27 30.06
C PRO A 205 -12.97 -30.47 31.51
N VAL A 206 -13.78 -29.55 32.03
CA VAL A 206 -14.49 -29.74 33.31
C VAL A 206 -15.37 -30.97 33.13
N ARG A 207 -15.05 -32.05 33.87
CA ARG A 207 -15.89 -33.26 33.94
C ARG A 207 -17.18 -32.97 34.67
#